data_AF-A0A091DBC3-F1
#
_entry.id   AF-A0A091DBC3-F1
#
_cell.length_a   1.000
_cell.length_b   1.000
_cell.length_c   1.000
_cell.angle_alpha   90.00
_cell.angle_beta   90.00
_cell.angle_gamma   90.00
#
_symmetry.space_group_name_H-M   'P 1'
#
loop_
_entity.id
_entity.type
_entity.pdbx_description
1 polymer ?
#
loop_
_entity_poly.entity_id
_entity_poly.type
_entity_poly.pdbx_seq_one_letter_code
_entity_poly.pdbx_strand_id
1 'polypeptide(L)'
;MTGAKRKKKSVRWSKMHTLHCEDIKQWCRRRLPILEWAPRYNLKENLLPDTVSGIMLAVQQVTQGLAFAILSSVHPVFGLYGSLFPAIIYAIFGMGRHVATGTFALTSLISANAVERLVPQSSQNLTKHSNSSLLGLSEFEAQRIGVAAAVSFLGGVIQVAMFVLQLGSATFLLTEPVISAMTTGAATHVVTSQVKYLLGIKIPYISGPLGLFYIYAYVFENIKSVQLEALLLSLLSIVVLVLVKELNEQFKRKIKVVLPVDLVLCVLASIIVVGLKGMLIQFRDLKKYWNVDKIDWGIWVSTYIFTICFAANVGLLFGVVCTIAVVIGRFPRAKTLSIKNMKEIEFKVKTETDDETTPQVKIISINNPLVFLNVKKFHTDLKNTIQRENPSNHPLDDISKCEQNTLLNSLSNGSYNEEASQPCLTEKWSLVLDCSGLTFFDYSGVSMLVEVYTDCKDMNVDVSLANCTDSLIKAMKYYGNLDSERPIFFESVSAAISNISSNKVS
;
A
#
# COMPACT_ATOMS: atom_id res chain seq x y z
N MET A 1 37.82 -48.66 -31.28
CA MET A 1 37.66 -47.73 -32.42
C MET A 1 36.18 -47.57 -32.70
N THR A 2 35.74 -46.31 -32.89
CA THR A 2 34.46 -45.84 -33.48
C THR A 2 33.16 -46.34 -32.82
N GLY A 3 32.28 -45.55 -32.22
CA GLY A 3 31.97 -44.13 -32.40
C GLY A 3 30.44 -43.99 -32.31
N ALA A 4 29.91 -43.89 -31.08
CA ALA A 4 28.47 -43.75 -30.85
C ALA A 4 28.01 -42.34 -31.28
N LYS A 5 27.17 -42.28 -32.33
CA LYS A 5 26.60 -41.04 -32.87
C LYS A 5 25.69 -40.36 -31.84
N ARG A 6 26.21 -39.30 -31.22
CA ARG A 6 25.49 -38.34 -30.39
C ARG A 6 24.46 -37.58 -31.27
N LYS A 7 23.17 -37.86 -31.12
CA LYS A 7 22.09 -37.07 -31.75
C LYS A 7 22.08 -35.66 -31.13
N LYS A 8 22.61 -34.67 -31.84
CA LYS A 8 22.38 -33.25 -31.55
C LYS A 8 20.88 -32.95 -31.74
N LYS A 9 20.14 -32.78 -30.64
CA LYS A 9 18.86 -32.06 -30.67
C LYS A 9 19.19 -30.61 -30.98
N SER A 10 19.01 -30.22 -32.24
CA SER A 10 18.96 -28.82 -32.65
C SER A 10 17.81 -28.15 -31.89
N VAL A 11 18.13 -27.41 -30.84
CA VAL A 11 17.20 -26.46 -30.21
C VAL A 11 16.92 -25.38 -31.25
N ARG A 12 15.85 -25.60 -31.99
CA ARG A 12 15.28 -24.63 -32.91
C ARG A 12 14.80 -23.47 -32.03
N TRP A 13 15.60 -22.40 -31.98
CA TRP A 13 15.17 -21.10 -31.47
C TRP A 13 13.91 -20.71 -32.25
N SER A 14 12.76 -21.00 -31.67
CA SER A 14 11.48 -20.72 -32.29
C SER A 14 11.18 -19.24 -32.07
N LYS A 15 11.39 -18.49 -33.14
CA LYS A 15 10.68 -17.26 -33.52
C LYS A 15 10.75 -16.11 -32.51
N MET A 16 11.66 -15.17 -32.78
CA MET A 16 11.38 -13.75 -32.56
C MET A 16 9.97 -13.46 -33.08
N HIS A 17 9.10 -12.98 -32.20
CA HIS A 17 7.74 -12.58 -32.51
C HIS A 17 7.73 -11.61 -33.69
N THR A 18 7.30 -12.08 -34.85
CA THR A 18 6.76 -11.20 -35.89
C THR A 18 5.50 -10.57 -35.31
N LEU A 19 5.58 -9.31 -34.88
CA LEU A 19 4.45 -8.49 -34.44
C LEU A 19 3.33 -8.60 -35.48
N HIS A 20 2.26 -9.30 -35.17
CA HIS A 20 1.11 -9.39 -36.05
C HIS A 20 0.38 -8.05 -36.02
N CYS A 21 -0.20 -7.62 -37.15
CA CYS A 21 -0.93 -6.35 -37.23
C CYS A 21 -2.13 -6.32 -36.25
N GLU A 22 -2.64 -7.48 -35.85
CA GLU A 22 -3.67 -7.63 -34.80
C GLU A 22 -3.13 -7.30 -33.40
N ASP A 23 -1.90 -7.67 -33.09
CA ASP A 23 -1.25 -7.31 -31.81
C ASP A 23 -1.05 -5.80 -31.71
N ILE A 24 -0.68 -5.15 -32.81
CA ILE A 24 -0.53 -3.68 -32.89
C ILE A 24 -1.89 -3.00 -32.74
N LYS A 25 -2.94 -3.51 -33.38
CA LYS A 25 -4.31 -2.97 -33.24
C LYS A 25 -4.83 -3.11 -31.81
N GLN A 26 -4.60 -4.25 -31.16
CA GLN A 26 -5.00 -4.48 -29.78
C GLN A 26 -4.16 -3.66 -28.79
N TRP A 27 -2.88 -3.48 -29.07
CA TRP A 27 -1.98 -2.60 -28.33
C TRP A 27 -2.43 -1.13 -28.44
N CYS A 28 -2.73 -0.64 -29.65
CA CYS A 28 -3.27 0.71 -29.87
C CYS A 28 -4.61 0.91 -29.16
N ARG A 29 -5.52 -0.07 -29.20
CA ARG A 29 -6.80 0.00 -28.46
C ARG A 29 -6.61 0.07 -26.94
N ARG A 30 -5.62 -0.65 -26.39
CA ARG A 30 -5.30 -0.60 -24.95
C ARG A 30 -4.63 0.71 -24.53
N ARG A 31 -3.95 1.41 -25.45
CA ARG A 31 -3.19 2.65 -25.18
C ARG A 31 -3.94 3.94 -25.54
N LEU A 32 -4.89 3.87 -26.47
CA LEU A 32 -5.74 4.98 -26.91
C LEU A 32 -7.21 4.66 -26.63
N PRO A 33 -7.70 4.89 -25.40
CA PRO A 33 -9.09 4.62 -25.02
C PRO A 33 -10.12 5.33 -25.91
N ILE A 34 -9.75 6.46 -26.53
CA ILE A 34 -10.60 7.19 -27.48
C ILE A 34 -11.11 6.33 -28.64
N LEU A 35 -10.30 5.37 -29.10
CA LEU A 35 -10.69 4.46 -30.18
C LEU A 35 -11.77 3.46 -29.76
N GLU A 36 -11.95 3.25 -28.45
CA GLU A 36 -12.97 2.35 -27.91
C GLU A 36 -14.26 3.09 -27.55
N TRP A 37 -14.16 4.26 -26.90
CA TRP A 37 -15.35 4.96 -26.43
C TRP A 37 -16.01 5.86 -27.49
N ALA A 38 -15.24 6.50 -28.38
CA ALA A 38 -15.80 7.41 -29.37
C ALA A 38 -16.80 6.74 -30.33
N PRO A 39 -16.56 5.52 -30.85
CA PRO A 39 -17.52 4.83 -31.71
C PRO A 39 -18.78 4.35 -30.99
N ARG A 40 -18.69 4.12 -29.66
CA ARG A 40 -19.80 3.64 -28.83
C ARG A 40 -20.61 4.79 -28.21
N TYR A 41 -20.32 6.04 -28.57
CA TYR A 41 -20.94 7.21 -27.96
C TYR A 41 -22.37 7.42 -28.49
N ASN A 42 -23.37 7.31 -27.62
CA ASN A 42 -24.75 7.65 -27.96
C ASN A 42 -24.96 9.18 -27.96
N LEU A 43 -24.99 9.78 -29.15
CA LEU A 43 -25.15 11.23 -29.34
C LEU A 43 -26.48 11.76 -28.82
N LYS A 44 -27.57 10.98 -28.89
CA LYS A 44 -28.90 11.49 -28.52
C LYS A 44 -29.08 11.64 -27.01
N GLU A 45 -28.51 10.72 -26.25
CA GLU A 45 -28.69 10.68 -24.80
C GLU A 45 -27.60 11.45 -24.05
N ASN A 46 -26.35 11.37 -24.50
CA ASN A 46 -25.21 11.86 -23.71
C ASN A 46 -24.72 13.24 -24.14
N LEU A 47 -25.04 13.73 -25.34
CA LEU A 47 -24.51 15.00 -25.82
C LEU A 47 -24.96 16.18 -24.94
N LEU A 48 -26.24 16.21 -24.53
CA LEU A 48 -26.77 17.32 -23.72
C LEU A 48 -26.22 17.29 -22.27
N PRO A 49 -26.22 16.15 -21.55
CA PRO A 49 -25.58 16.06 -20.24
C PRO A 49 -24.08 16.37 -20.26
N ASP A 50 -23.34 15.85 -21.25
CA ASP A 50 -21.88 16.04 -21.34
C ASP A 50 -21.53 17.48 -21.72
N THR A 51 -22.30 18.14 -22.60
CA THR A 51 -22.08 19.55 -22.95
C THR A 51 -22.38 20.48 -21.78
N VAL A 52 -23.50 20.27 -21.07
CA VAL A 52 -23.84 21.07 -19.88
C VAL A 52 -22.78 20.88 -18.79
N SER A 53 -22.37 19.63 -18.51
CA SER A 53 -21.33 19.33 -17.53
C SER A 53 -19.97 19.92 -17.95
N GLY A 54 -19.64 19.86 -19.24
CA GLY A 54 -18.42 20.43 -19.80
C GLY A 54 -18.36 21.95 -19.70
N ILE A 55 -19.46 22.66 -20.00
CA ILE A 55 -19.55 24.12 -19.83
C ILE A 55 -19.39 24.50 -18.35
N MET A 56 -20.06 23.78 -17.46
CA MET A 56 -19.95 24.03 -16.02
C MET A 56 -18.52 23.80 -15.50
N LEU A 57 -17.87 22.71 -15.92
CA LEU A 57 -16.48 22.43 -15.60
C LEU A 57 -15.52 23.47 -16.19
N ALA A 58 -15.75 23.93 -17.43
CA ALA A 58 -14.94 24.97 -18.05
C ALA A 58 -15.00 26.28 -17.26
N VAL A 59 -16.21 26.68 -16.84
CA VAL A 59 -16.39 27.87 -15.99
C VAL A 59 -15.65 27.73 -14.66
N GLN A 60 -15.77 26.59 -13.99
CA GLN A 60 -15.05 26.32 -12.75
C GLN A 60 -13.51 26.32 -12.97
N GLN A 61 -13.06 25.76 -14.08
CA GLN A 61 -11.65 25.61 -14.38
C GLN A 61 -10.98 26.95 -14.73
N VAL A 62 -11.70 27.89 -15.35
CA VAL A 62 -11.19 29.25 -15.61
C VAL A 62 -10.85 29.95 -14.30
N THR A 63 -11.76 29.94 -13.32
CA THR A 63 -11.57 30.66 -12.04
C THR A 63 -10.52 29.99 -11.17
N GLN A 64 -10.54 28.65 -11.10
CA GLN A 64 -9.52 27.87 -10.38
C GLN A 64 -8.14 27.97 -11.04
N GLY A 65 -8.06 27.92 -12.37
CA GLY A 65 -6.82 28.03 -13.11
C GLY A 65 -6.11 29.36 -12.87
N LEU A 66 -6.85 30.47 -12.95
CA LEU A 66 -6.34 31.81 -12.64
C LEU A 66 -5.81 31.90 -11.20
N ALA A 67 -6.59 31.39 -10.23
CA ALA A 67 -6.21 31.42 -8.82
C ALA A 67 -4.94 30.58 -8.55
N PHE A 68 -4.86 29.39 -9.13
CA PHE A 68 -3.73 28.49 -8.95
C PHE A 68 -2.46 28.93 -9.68
N ALA A 69 -2.56 29.64 -10.80
CA ALA A 69 -1.41 30.27 -11.43
C ALA A 69 -0.75 31.32 -10.53
N ILE A 70 -1.57 32.17 -9.88
CA ILE A 70 -1.10 33.14 -8.89
C ILE A 70 -0.47 32.41 -7.69
N LEU A 71 -1.06 31.29 -7.26
CA LEU A 71 -0.49 30.46 -6.20
C LEU A 71 0.87 29.87 -6.59
N SER A 72 1.08 29.52 -7.88
CA SER A 72 2.38 29.09 -8.41
C SER A 72 3.36 30.23 -8.72
N SER A 73 3.03 31.46 -8.34
CA SER A 73 3.86 32.65 -8.51
C SER A 73 4.20 32.98 -9.98
N VAL A 74 3.33 32.61 -10.92
CA VAL A 74 3.41 32.94 -12.35
C VAL A 74 2.22 33.79 -12.81
N HIS A 75 2.32 34.35 -14.02
CA HIS A 75 1.26 35.18 -14.58
C HIS A 75 -0.06 34.38 -14.78
N PRO A 76 -1.25 34.93 -14.44
CA PRO A 76 -2.52 34.18 -14.43
C PRO A 76 -2.90 33.49 -15.74
N VAL A 77 -2.49 34.04 -16.89
CA VAL A 77 -2.75 33.47 -18.23
C VAL A 77 -2.26 32.02 -18.35
N PHE A 78 -1.15 31.67 -17.70
CA PHE A 78 -0.62 30.30 -17.74
C PHE A 78 -1.49 29.30 -16.97
N GLY A 79 -2.35 29.76 -16.07
CA GLY A 79 -3.37 28.94 -15.43
C GLY A 79 -4.46 28.48 -16.39
N LEU A 80 -4.80 29.33 -17.37
CA LEU A 80 -5.73 28.97 -18.45
C LEU A 80 -5.10 27.93 -19.38
N TYR A 81 -3.80 28.08 -19.70
CA TYR A 81 -3.07 27.07 -20.48
C TYR A 81 -2.96 25.74 -19.74
N GLY A 82 -2.62 25.77 -18.45
CA GLY A 82 -2.56 24.59 -17.58
C GLY A 82 -3.93 23.92 -17.33
N SER A 83 -5.00 24.56 -17.75
CA SER A 83 -6.37 24.05 -17.66
C SER A 83 -6.88 23.49 -18.99
N LEU A 84 -6.54 24.14 -20.10
CA LEU A 84 -7.02 23.77 -21.43
C LEU A 84 -6.27 22.56 -22.02
N PHE A 85 -4.94 22.63 -22.07
CA PHE A 85 -4.14 21.62 -22.77
C PHE A 85 -4.20 20.24 -22.11
N PRO A 86 -4.09 20.11 -20.76
CA PRO A 86 -4.22 18.80 -20.11
C PRO A 86 -5.58 18.14 -20.35
N ALA A 87 -6.67 18.91 -20.38
CA ALA A 87 -8.01 18.38 -20.66
C ALA A 87 -8.10 17.78 -22.08
N ILE A 88 -7.53 18.45 -23.09
CA ILE A 88 -7.48 17.93 -24.47
C ILE A 88 -6.65 16.64 -24.54
N ILE A 89 -5.48 16.63 -23.91
CA ILE A 89 -4.61 15.44 -23.88
C ILE A 89 -5.32 14.28 -23.16
N TYR A 90 -6.00 14.56 -22.04
CA TYR A 90 -6.73 13.55 -21.28
C TYR A 90 -7.95 13.01 -22.04
N ALA A 91 -8.62 13.80 -22.87
CA ALA A 91 -9.72 13.29 -23.70
C ALA A 91 -9.25 12.18 -24.68
N ILE A 92 -7.98 12.22 -25.10
CA ILE A 92 -7.39 11.25 -26.04
C ILE A 92 -6.87 10.00 -25.30
N PHE A 93 -6.13 10.20 -24.20
CA PHE A 93 -5.40 9.14 -23.49
C PHE A 93 -6.08 8.64 -22.21
N GLY A 94 -7.08 9.35 -21.70
CA GLY A 94 -7.72 9.08 -20.41
C GLY A 94 -8.59 7.83 -20.43
N MET A 95 -8.50 7.04 -19.36
CA MET A 95 -9.34 5.85 -19.17
C MET A 95 -10.70 6.17 -18.52
N GLY A 96 -10.78 7.25 -17.73
CA GLY A 96 -11.98 7.62 -17.00
C GLY A 96 -12.84 8.62 -17.77
N ARG A 97 -14.09 8.27 -18.08
CA ARG A 97 -15.01 9.15 -18.82
C ARG A 97 -15.40 10.43 -18.07
N HIS A 98 -15.52 10.37 -16.74
CA HIS A 98 -15.98 11.49 -15.91
C HIS A 98 -14.86 12.29 -15.26
N VAL A 99 -13.60 11.92 -15.51
CA VAL A 99 -12.44 12.59 -14.92
C VAL A 99 -12.05 13.77 -15.81
N ALA A 100 -12.05 14.97 -15.24
CA ALA A 100 -11.48 16.15 -15.87
C ALA A 100 -10.13 16.45 -15.23
N THR A 101 -9.09 16.63 -16.05
CA THR A 101 -7.76 17.02 -15.57
C THR A 101 -7.56 18.52 -15.76
N GLY A 102 -6.83 19.14 -14.84
CA GLY A 102 -6.57 20.57 -14.86
C GLY A 102 -5.59 20.98 -13.75
N THR A 103 -5.55 22.28 -13.47
CA THR A 103 -4.71 22.84 -12.40
C THR A 103 -5.15 22.37 -11.01
N PHE A 104 -4.19 22.05 -10.15
CA PHE A 104 -4.45 21.59 -8.79
C PHE A 104 -3.67 22.42 -7.77
N ALA A 105 -4.26 22.64 -6.58
CA ALA A 105 -3.70 23.52 -5.56
C ALA A 105 -2.31 23.07 -5.07
N LEU A 106 -2.15 21.77 -4.81
CA LEU A 106 -0.90 21.22 -4.28
C LEU A 106 0.26 21.28 -5.28
N THR A 107 0.00 20.93 -6.55
CA THR A 107 1.04 20.99 -7.59
C THR A 107 1.47 22.44 -7.84
N SER A 108 0.52 23.38 -7.74
CA SER A 108 0.80 24.82 -7.89
C SER A 108 1.65 25.34 -6.74
N LEU A 109 1.36 24.96 -5.49
CA LEU A 109 2.16 25.36 -4.33
C LEU A 109 3.59 24.80 -4.37
N ILE A 110 3.75 23.53 -4.76
CA ILE A 110 5.09 22.91 -4.89
C ILE A 110 5.88 23.58 -6.01
N SER A 111 5.22 23.89 -7.14
CA SER A 111 5.82 24.66 -8.24
C SER A 111 6.23 26.07 -7.78
N ALA A 112 5.37 26.75 -7.00
CA ALA A 112 5.65 28.07 -6.43
C ALA A 112 6.96 28.09 -5.65
N ASN A 113 7.18 27.09 -4.79
CA ASN A 113 8.37 26.99 -3.98
C ASN A 113 9.65 26.89 -4.84
N ALA A 114 9.60 26.14 -5.95
CA ALA A 114 10.71 26.09 -6.90
C ALA A 114 10.94 27.43 -7.61
N VAL A 115 9.87 28.08 -8.07
CA VAL A 115 9.92 29.37 -8.77
C VAL A 115 10.45 30.48 -7.86
N GLU A 116 9.94 30.59 -6.63
CA GLU A 116 10.32 31.64 -5.66
C GLU A 116 11.73 31.44 -5.12
N ARG A 117 12.19 30.19 -5.01
CA ARG A 117 13.57 29.88 -4.60
C ARG A 117 14.59 30.21 -5.69
N LEU A 118 14.28 29.95 -6.95
CA LEU A 118 15.19 30.17 -8.08
C LEU A 118 15.16 31.61 -8.59
N VAL A 119 14.00 32.27 -8.49
CA VAL A 119 13.80 33.68 -8.89
C VAL A 119 13.16 34.43 -7.72
N PRO A 120 13.95 34.70 -6.64
CA PRO A 120 13.48 35.47 -5.51
C PRO A 120 13.12 36.89 -5.94
N GLN A 121 12.17 37.52 -5.24
CA GLN A 121 11.89 38.95 -5.37
C GLN A 121 13.03 39.75 -4.75
N SER A 122 14.21 39.72 -5.37
CA SER A 122 15.26 40.68 -5.07
C SER A 122 14.83 42.01 -5.68
N SER A 123 14.73 43.04 -4.84
CA SER A 123 14.69 44.44 -5.25
C SER A 123 15.92 44.73 -6.12
N GLN A 124 15.84 44.43 -7.41
CA GLN A 124 16.83 44.89 -8.36
C GLN A 124 16.76 46.41 -8.31
N ASN A 125 17.83 47.03 -7.83
CA ASN A 125 18.07 48.44 -7.98
C ASN A 125 17.84 48.79 -9.44
N LEU A 126 16.81 49.60 -9.67
CA LEU A 126 16.34 50.05 -10.97
C LEU A 126 17.38 50.96 -11.63
N THR A 127 18.41 50.36 -12.22
CA THR A 127 19.30 51.03 -13.17
C THR A 127 19.46 50.18 -14.42
N LYS A 128 18.35 50.01 -15.15
CA LYS A 128 18.34 49.83 -16.61
C LYS A 128 16.90 49.93 -17.13
N HIS A 129 16.48 51.17 -17.38
CA HIS A 129 15.42 51.45 -18.34
C HIS A 129 15.95 51.07 -19.73
N SER A 130 15.65 49.86 -20.18
CA SER A 130 15.64 49.53 -21.60
C SER A 130 14.24 49.02 -21.91
N ASN A 131 13.46 49.87 -22.58
CA ASN A 131 12.10 49.59 -23.02
C ASN A 131 12.11 48.54 -24.14
N SER A 132 12.36 47.28 -23.80
CA SER A 132 12.20 46.16 -24.73
C SER A 132 11.38 45.04 -24.06
N SER A 133 10.14 45.36 -23.71
CA SER A 133 9.12 44.38 -23.34
C SER A 133 8.42 43.88 -24.61
N LEU A 134 8.95 42.82 -25.21
CA LEU A 134 8.44 42.24 -26.47
C LEU A 134 6.98 41.73 -26.38
N LEU A 135 6.40 41.65 -25.17
CA LEU A 135 5.02 41.17 -24.93
C LEU A 135 4.29 41.88 -23.77
N GLY A 136 4.80 43.01 -23.28
CA GLY A 136 4.24 43.67 -22.07
C GLY A 136 4.48 42.94 -20.74
N LEU A 137 5.08 41.75 -20.78
CA LEU A 137 5.56 41.01 -19.60
C LEU A 137 6.92 41.53 -19.15
N SER A 138 7.11 41.68 -17.84
CA SER A 138 8.40 42.04 -17.26
C SER A 138 9.42 40.89 -17.43
N GLU A 139 10.71 41.22 -17.55
CA GLU A 139 11.78 40.22 -17.64
C GLU A 139 11.76 39.24 -16.46
N PHE A 140 11.38 39.75 -15.29
CA PHE A 140 11.16 38.97 -14.08
C PHE A 140 10.05 37.92 -14.23
N GLU A 141 8.90 38.29 -14.79
CA GLU A 141 7.80 37.34 -15.05
C GLU A 141 8.21 36.30 -16.08
N ALA A 142 8.94 36.69 -17.14
CA ALA A 142 9.44 35.77 -18.15
C ALA A 142 10.38 34.70 -17.54
N GLN A 143 11.27 35.09 -16.63
CA GLN A 143 12.14 34.15 -15.91
C GLN A 143 11.34 33.17 -15.04
N ARG A 144 10.32 33.65 -14.31
CA ARG A 144 9.44 32.79 -13.49
C ARG A 144 8.68 31.78 -14.32
N ILE A 145 8.16 32.21 -15.47
CA ILE A 145 7.48 31.34 -16.43
C ILE A 145 8.45 30.26 -16.97
N GLY A 146 9.69 30.65 -17.31
CA GLY A 146 10.72 29.72 -17.77
C GLY A 146 11.03 28.62 -16.75
N VAL A 147 11.15 28.97 -15.47
CA VAL A 147 11.36 27.99 -14.39
C VAL A 147 10.15 27.06 -14.24
N ALA A 148 8.92 27.60 -14.22
CA ALA A 148 7.71 26.80 -14.13
C ALA A 148 7.55 25.83 -15.31
N ALA A 149 7.92 26.26 -16.52
CA ALA A 149 7.93 25.42 -17.71
C ALA A 149 8.97 24.29 -17.61
N ALA A 150 10.19 24.59 -17.14
CA ALA A 150 11.25 23.60 -16.96
C ALA A 150 10.88 22.53 -15.91
N VAL A 151 10.31 22.94 -14.76
CA VAL A 151 9.81 22.03 -13.73
C VAL A 151 8.69 21.13 -14.27
N SER A 152 7.76 21.72 -15.04
CA SER A 152 6.65 20.97 -15.63
C SER A 152 7.12 19.97 -16.70
N PHE A 153 8.07 20.37 -17.54
CA PHE A 153 8.68 19.51 -18.55
C PHE A 153 9.43 18.33 -17.91
N LEU A 154 10.27 18.60 -16.91
CA LEU A 154 10.98 17.56 -16.17
C LEU A 154 10.00 16.61 -15.48
N GLY A 155 8.93 17.13 -14.86
CA GLY A 155 7.86 16.33 -14.28
C GLY A 155 7.21 15.39 -15.30
N GLY A 156 6.94 15.86 -16.51
CA GLY A 156 6.43 15.03 -17.61
C GLY A 156 7.40 13.93 -18.05
N VAL A 157 8.69 14.25 -18.18
CA VAL A 157 9.74 13.25 -18.49
C VAL A 157 9.80 12.16 -17.42
N ILE A 158 9.74 12.55 -16.14
CA ILE A 158 9.73 11.60 -15.02
C ILE A 158 8.48 10.72 -15.07
N GLN A 159 7.29 11.28 -15.34
CA GLN A 159 6.05 10.50 -15.47
C GLN A 159 6.12 9.49 -16.63
N VAL A 160 6.72 9.86 -17.77
CA VAL A 160 6.95 8.94 -18.90
C VAL A 160 7.93 7.84 -18.51
N ALA A 161 9.02 8.18 -17.81
CA ALA A 161 9.97 7.19 -17.30
C ALA A 161 9.30 6.21 -16.32
N MET A 162 8.48 6.71 -15.39
CA MET A 162 7.69 5.88 -14.46
C MET A 162 6.73 4.94 -15.18
N PHE A 163 6.12 5.40 -16.28
CA PHE A 163 5.26 4.59 -17.13
C PHE A 163 6.03 3.47 -17.84
N VAL A 164 7.20 3.78 -18.42
CA VAL A 164 8.07 2.78 -19.09
C VAL A 164 8.55 1.72 -18.09
N LEU A 165 8.89 2.14 -16.86
CA LEU A 165 9.29 1.25 -15.77
C LEU A 165 8.10 0.54 -15.09
N GLN A 166 6.86 0.79 -15.54
CA GLN A 166 5.63 0.22 -14.97
C GLN A 166 5.51 0.42 -13.45
N LEU A 167 6.02 1.54 -12.94
CA LEU A 167 5.95 1.88 -11.51
C LEU A 167 4.51 2.14 -11.02
N GLY A 168 3.52 2.11 -11.91
CA GLY A 168 2.11 2.04 -11.54
C GLY A 168 1.76 0.82 -10.68
N SER A 169 2.53 -0.28 -10.77
CA SER A 169 2.36 -1.38 -9.82
C SER A 169 2.76 -1.01 -8.39
N ALA A 170 3.61 -0.01 -8.17
CA ALA A 170 4.07 0.37 -6.83
C ALA A 170 3.07 1.26 -6.07
N THR A 171 1.93 1.62 -6.67
CA THR A 171 0.92 2.47 -6.02
C THR A 171 0.28 1.82 -4.79
N PHE A 172 0.37 0.50 -4.62
CA PHE A 172 -0.08 -0.17 -3.38
C PHE A 172 0.67 0.31 -2.13
N LEU A 173 1.85 0.93 -2.27
CA LEU A 173 2.61 1.50 -1.16
C LEU A 173 1.98 2.78 -0.61
N LEU A 174 1.12 3.46 -1.38
CA LEU A 174 0.40 4.66 -0.95
C LEU A 174 -0.91 4.25 -0.30
N THR A 175 -0.88 4.05 1.01
CA THR A 175 -2.05 3.66 1.79
C THR A 175 -3.03 4.83 1.97
N GLU A 176 -4.32 4.51 2.17
CA GLU A 176 -5.36 5.52 2.39
C GLU A 176 -5.04 6.51 3.54
N PRO A 177 -4.48 6.08 4.69
CA PRO A 177 -4.10 7.00 5.76
C PRO A 177 -3.00 7.98 5.33
N VAL A 178 -2.00 7.53 4.56
CA VAL A 178 -0.92 8.40 4.06
C VAL A 178 -1.46 9.41 3.06
N ILE A 179 -2.29 8.97 2.11
CA ILE A 179 -2.88 9.86 1.10
C ILE A 179 -3.75 10.92 1.81
N SER A 180 -4.65 10.50 2.70
CA SER A 180 -5.55 11.38 3.46
C SER A 180 -4.77 12.39 4.32
N ALA A 181 -3.77 11.95 5.08
CA ALA A 181 -2.94 12.84 5.90
C ALA A 181 -2.18 13.86 5.05
N MET A 182 -1.61 13.41 3.94
CA MET A 182 -0.87 14.23 3.00
C MET A 182 -1.77 15.27 2.33
N THR A 183 -2.94 14.88 1.81
CA THR A 183 -3.88 15.82 1.18
C THR A 183 -4.42 16.82 2.20
N THR A 184 -4.72 16.40 3.43
CA THR A 184 -5.15 17.30 4.50
C THR A 184 -4.03 18.30 4.84
N GLY A 185 -2.79 17.84 5.01
CA GLY A 185 -1.64 18.70 5.33
C GLY A 185 -1.29 19.68 4.21
N ALA A 186 -1.36 19.21 2.96
CA ALA A 186 -1.24 20.05 1.77
C ALA A 186 -2.32 21.13 1.72
N ALA A 187 -3.58 20.79 1.99
CA ALA A 187 -4.68 21.74 2.04
C ALA A 187 -4.45 22.81 3.12
N THR A 188 -3.96 22.41 4.30
CA THR A 188 -3.58 23.36 5.37
C THR A 188 -2.51 24.35 4.89
N HIS A 189 -1.44 23.88 4.24
CA HIS A 189 -0.40 24.76 3.68
C HIS A 189 -0.93 25.73 2.62
N VAL A 190 -1.84 25.26 1.74
CA VAL A 190 -2.46 26.14 0.75
C VAL A 190 -3.34 27.19 1.45
N VAL A 191 -4.16 26.80 2.43
CA VAL A 191 -4.97 27.76 3.21
C VAL A 191 -4.09 28.79 3.90
N THR A 192 -2.99 28.38 4.53
CA THR A 192 -2.01 29.31 5.13
C THR A 192 -1.47 30.29 4.09
N SER A 193 -1.18 29.82 2.87
CA SER A 193 -0.72 30.68 1.76
C SER A 193 -1.78 31.68 1.29
N GLN A 194 -3.07 31.38 1.49
CA GLN A 194 -4.17 32.29 1.18
C GLN A 194 -4.43 33.36 2.25
N VAL A 195 -3.98 33.17 3.50
CA VAL A 195 -4.23 34.10 4.62
C VAL A 195 -3.78 35.52 4.30
N LYS A 196 -2.64 35.69 3.63
CA LYS A 196 -2.12 37.02 3.23
C LYS A 196 -3.09 37.80 2.34
N TYR A 197 -3.79 37.11 1.44
CA TYR A 197 -4.77 37.70 0.53
C TYR A 197 -6.12 37.96 1.21
N LEU A 198 -6.52 37.12 2.17
CA LEU A 198 -7.75 37.31 2.94
C LEU A 198 -7.65 38.50 3.90
N LEU A 199 -6.48 38.68 4.54
CA LEU A 199 -6.22 39.77 5.48
C LEU A 199 -5.71 41.06 4.81
N GLY A 200 -5.33 41.00 3.53
CA GLY A 200 -4.76 42.14 2.80
C GLY A 200 -3.36 42.56 3.30
N ILE A 201 -2.62 41.65 3.92
CA ILE A 201 -1.28 41.95 4.48
C ILE A 201 -0.17 41.46 3.55
N LYS A 202 0.94 42.20 3.50
CA LYS A 202 2.16 41.79 2.79
C LYS A 202 3.01 40.95 3.74
N ILE A 203 3.13 39.66 3.47
CA ILE A 203 3.97 38.74 4.24
C ILE A 203 5.25 38.47 3.42
N PRO A 204 6.45 38.63 4.01
CA PRO A 204 7.68 38.25 3.35
C PRO A 204 7.70 36.74 3.06
N TYR A 205 8.42 36.34 2.02
CA TYR A 205 8.58 34.92 1.73
C TYR A 205 9.45 34.26 2.81
N ILE A 206 8.85 33.36 3.59
CA ILE A 206 9.52 32.59 4.63
C ILE A 206 9.61 31.16 4.13
N SER A 207 10.83 30.70 3.92
CA SER A 207 11.13 29.36 3.41
C SER A 207 11.95 28.60 4.45
N GLY A 208 11.54 27.37 4.77
CA GLY A 208 12.25 26.53 5.72
C GLY A 208 11.34 25.61 6.53
N PRO A 209 11.94 24.72 7.34
CA PRO A 209 11.20 23.96 8.32
C PRO A 209 10.48 24.90 9.28
N LEU A 210 9.28 24.52 9.69
CA LEU A 210 8.34 25.25 10.54
C LEU A 210 7.85 26.57 9.91
N GLY A 211 8.02 26.75 8.59
CA GLY A 211 7.60 27.96 7.87
C GLY A 211 6.13 28.35 8.10
N LEU A 212 5.23 27.36 8.21
CA LEU A 212 3.83 27.58 8.54
C LEU A 212 3.66 28.32 9.88
N PHE A 213 4.38 27.90 10.92
CA PHE A 213 4.30 28.52 12.25
C PHE A 213 4.86 29.94 12.25
N TYR A 214 5.95 30.19 11.53
CA TYR A 214 6.51 31.53 11.37
C TYR A 214 5.56 32.47 10.64
N ILE A 215 4.84 32.00 9.62
CA ILE A 215 3.81 32.79 8.93
C ILE A 215 2.73 33.22 9.92
N TYR A 216 2.19 32.30 10.73
CA TYR A 216 1.16 32.65 11.72
C TYR A 216 1.71 33.57 12.81
N ALA A 217 2.93 33.35 13.32
CA ALA A 217 3.56 34.26 14.27
C ALA A 217 3.66 35.69 13.72
N TYR A 218 4.11 35.83 12.46
CA TYR A 218 4.18 37.13 11.77
C TYR A 218 2.80 37.78 11.59
N VAL A 219 1.77 36.99 11.27
CA VAL A 219 0.39 37.46 11.16
C VAL A 219 -0.11 38.02 12.50
N PHE A 220 0.13 37.32 13.61
CA PHE A 220 -0.28 37.76 14.93
C PHE A 220 0.45 39.01 15.40
N GLU A 221 1.75 39.12 15.11
CA GLU A 221 2.55 40.31 15.41
C GLU A 221 2.06 41.54 14.63
N ASN A 222 1.67 41.34 13.36
CA ASN A 222 1.23 42.41 12.46
C ASN A 222 -0.30 42.53 12.35
N ILE A 223 -1.07 42.05 13.33
CA ILE A 223 -2.55 42.02 13.26
C ILE A 223 -3.17 43.42 13.10
N LYS A 224 -2.46 44.48 13.53
CA LYS A 224 -2.90 45.87 13.37
C LYS A 224 -2.78 46.40 11.94
N SER A 225 -2.01 45.74 11.08
CA SER A 225 -1.81 46.11 9.67
C SER A 225 -2.86 45.55 8.72
N VAL A 226 -3.84 44.79 9.25
CA VAL A 226 -4.90 44.15 8.48
C VAL A 226 -5.78 45.22 7.82
N GLN A 227 -6.00 45.06 6.51
CA GLN A 227 -6.89 45.92 5.76
C GLN A 227 -8.34 45.48 5.98
N LEU A 228 -9.11 46.29 6.73
CA LEU A 228 -10.49 45.95 7.08
C LEU A 228 -11.36 45.71 5.83
N GLU A 229 -11.13 46.45 4.76
CA GLU A 229 -11.88 46.31 3.51
C GLU A 229 -11.66 44.94 2.84
N ALA A 230 -10.40 44.47 2.82
CA ALA A 230 -10.07 43.16 2.29
C ALA A 230 -10.65 42.03 3.15
N LEU A 231 -10.63 42.21 4.48
CA LEU A 231 -11.21 41.27 5.44
C LEU A 231 -12.73 41.14 5.24
N LEU A 232 -13.45 42.26 5.21
CA LEU A 232 -14.91 42.25 5.06
C LEU A 232 -15.33 41.67 3.71
N LEU A 233 -14.63 42.03 2.63
CA LEU A 233 -14.89 41.51 1.30
C LEU A 233 -14.63 40.00 1.22
N SER A 234 -13.53 39.52 1.80
CA SER A 234 -13.20 38.10 1.79
C SER A 234 -14.14 37.27 2.68
N LEU A 235 -14.55 37.79 3.84
CA LEU A 235 -15.53 37.16 4.71
C LEU A 235 -16.90 37.05 4.03
N LEU A 236 -17.41 38.16 3.48
CA LEU A 236 -18.66 38.16 2.71
C LEU A 236 -18.58 37.17 1.55
N SER A 237 -17.45 37.15 0.85
CA SER A 237 -17.21 36.24 -0.26
C SER A 237 -17.27 34.77 0.15
N ILE A 238 -16.60 34.40 1.25
CA ILE A 238 -16.61 33.03 1.78
C ILE A 238 -18.03 32.64 2.20
N VAL A 239 -18.74 33.52 2.91
CA VAL A 239 -20.12 33.26 3.36
C VAL A 239 -21.04 33.03 2.18
N VAL A 240 -21.00 33.89 1.16
CA VAL A 240 -21.82 33.73 -0.06
C VAL A 240 -21.47 32.44 -0.78
N LEU A 241 -20.19 32.13 -0.96
CA LEU A 241 -19.76 30.90 -1.64
C LEU A 241 -20.22 29.63 -0.90
N VAL A 242 -20.04 29.59 0.42
CA VAL A 242 -20.45 28.44 1.24
C VAL A 242 -21.98 28.30 1.23
N LEU A 243 -22.70 29.41 1.41
CA LEU A 243 -24.16 29.42 1.42
C LEU A 243 -24.74 28.95 0.08
N VAL A 244 -24.24 29.46 -1.06
CA VAL A 244 -24.75 29.01 -2.35
C VAL A 244 -24.39 27.54 -2.61
N LYS A 245 -23.20 27.08 -2.26
CA LYS A 245 -22.84 25.65 -2.41
C LYS A 245 -23.73 24.74 -1.57
N GLU A 246 -23.98 25.12 -0.31
CA GLU A 246 -24.86 24.35 0.57
C GLU A 246 -26.31 24.37 0.08
N LEU A 247 -26.83 25.52 -0.35
CA LEU A 247 -28.16 25.62 -0.95
C LEU A 247 -28.27 24.79 -2.23
N ASN A 248 -27.25 24.81 -3.08
CA ASN A 248 -27.24 24.03 -4.31
C ASN A 248 -27.27 22.51 -4.03
N GLU A 249 -26.61 22.04 -2.98
CA GLU A 249 -26.71 20.64 -2.55
C GLU A 249 -28.09 20.32 -1.92
N GLN A 250 -28.61 21.18 -1.04
CA GLN A 250 -29.92 20.99 -0.41
C GLN A 250 -31.07 21.00 -1.43
N PHE A 251 -30.98 21.86 -2.45
CA PHE A 251 -31.99 22.00 -3.50
C PHE A 251 -31.65 21.27 -4.80
N LYS A 252 -30.69 20.33 -4.77
CA LYS A 252 -30.26 19.54 -5.94
C LYS A 252 -31.40 18.82 -6.67
N ARG A 253 -32.48 18.46 -5.96
CA ARG A 253 -33.68 17.83 -6.57
C ARG A 253 -34.58 18.81 -7.31
N LYS A 254 -34.54 20.11 -6.98
CA LYS A 254 -35.37 21.16 -7.61
C LYS A 254 -34.62 21.98 -8.65
N ILE A 255 -33.31 22.18 -8.45
CA ILE A 255 -32.47 22.97 -9.35
C ILE A 255 -31.78 22.02 -10.34
N LYS A 256 -32.19 22.09 -11.61
CA LYS A 256 -31.67 21.23 -12.70
C LYS A 256 -30.30 21.68 -13.21
N VAL A 257 -29.88 22.91 -12.90
CA VAL A 257 -28.63 23.54 -13.37
C VAL A 257 -27.90 24.15 -12.18
N VAL A 258 -26.69 23.67 -11.88
CA VAL A 258 -25.87 24.25 -10.82
C VAL A 258 -25.42 25.66 -11.22
N LEU A 259 -25.65 26.62 -10.33
CA LEU A 259 -25.27 28.01 -10.56
C LEU A 259 -23.74 28.17 -10.48
N PRO A 260 -23.07 28.68 -11.53
CA PRO A 260 -21.62 28.89 -11.53
C PRO A 260 -21.25 30.16 -10.74
N VAL A 261 -21.44 30.13 -9.42
CA VAL A 261 -21.14 31.26 -8.53
C VAL A 261 -19.64 31.58 -8.48
N ASP A 262 -18.80 30.59 -8.77
CA ASP A 262 -17.35 30.78 -8.85
C ASP A 262 -16.97 31.85 -9.90
N LEU A 263 -17.81 32.10 -10.92
CA LEU A 263 -17.58 33.13 -11.96
C LEU A 263 -17.98 34.54 -11.51
N VAL A 264 -18.97 34.66 -10.62
CA VAL A 264 -19.50 35.96 -10.16
C VAL A 264 -18.60 36.56 -9.07
N LEU A 265 -17.89 35.72 -8.32
CA LEU A 265 -17.01 36.14 -7.24
C LEU A 265 -15.56 36.31 -7.70
N CYS A 266 -15.09 37.56 -7.68
CA CYS A 266 -13.72 37.92 -8.08
C CYS A 266 -12.64 37.67 -7.00
N VAL A 267 -13.00 37.16 -5.82
CA VAL A 267 -12.03 36.95 -4.72
C VAL A 267 -11.41 35.56 -4.84
N LEU A 268 -10.33 35.46 -5.63
CA LEU A 268 -9.63 34.21 -5.94
C LEU A 268 -9.19 33.43 -4.68
N ALA A 269 -8.80 34.13 -3.61
CA ALA A 269 -8.39 33.50 -2.35
C ALA A 269 -9.55 32.73 -1.67
N SER A 270 -10.76 33.29 -1.69
CA SER A 270 -11.95 32.64 -1.14
C SER A 270 -12.33 31.39 -1.92
N ILE A 271 -12.19 31.41 -3.25
CA ILE A 271 -12.43 30.25 -4.13
C ILE A 271 -11.50 29.09 -3.76
N ILE A 272 -10.20 29.37 -3.57
CA ILE A 272 -9.21 28.37 -3.17
C ILE A 272 -9.60 27.76 -1.81
N VAL A 273 -9.87 28.60 -0.80
CA VAL A 273 -10.22 28.12 0.55
C VAL A 273 -11.48 27.25 0.54
N VAL A 274 -12.53 27.70 -0.14
CA VAL A 274 -13.78 26.93 -0.24
C VAL A 274 -13.58 25.64 -1.04
N GLY A 275 -12.77 25.66 -2.10
CA GLY A 275 -12.42 24.48 -2.91
C GLY A 275 -11.68 23.40 -2.12
N LEU A 276 -10.91 23.78 -1.09
CA LEU A 276 -10.17 22.86 -0.23
C LEU A 276 -10.99 22.28 0.93
N LYS A 277 -12.25 22.69 1.12
CA LYS A 277 -13.15 22.17 2.18
C LYS A 277 -13.17 20.64 2.21
N GLY A 278 -13.26 19.98 1.05
CA GLY A 278 -13.29 18.52 0.95
C GLY A 278 -12.02 17.84 1.48
N MET A 279 -10.85 18.42 1.21
CA MET A 279 -9.56 17.90 1.69
C MET A 279 -9.39 18.13 3.19
N LEU A 280 -9.91 19.24 3.74
CA LEU A 280 -9.85 19.53 5.18
C LEU A 280 -10.84 18.69 6.01
N ILE A 281 -11.99 18.29 5.44
CA ILE A 281 -12.96 17.44 6.14
C ILE A 281 -12.40 16.03 6.44
N GLN A 282 -11.35 15.60 5.74
CA GLN A 282 -10.66 14.32 5.97
C GLN A 282 -10.08 14.20 7.38
N PHE A 283 -9.91 15.30 8.12
CA PHE A 283 -9.63 15.26 9.57
C PHE A 283 -10.61 14.39 10.36
N ARG A 284 -11.86 14.27 9.90
CA ARG A 284 -12.88 13.43 10.54
C ARG A 284 -12.56 11.94 10.44
N ASP A 285 -11.76 11.52 9.46
CA ASP A 285 -11.33 10.12 9.30
C ASP A 285 -10.45 9.66 10.47
N LEU A 286 -9.83 10.60 11.19
CA LEU A 286 -9.02 10.29 12.37
C LEU A 286 -9.79 9.52 13.44
N LYS A 287 -11.07 9.86 13.65
CA LYS A 287 -11.94 9.13 14.58
C LYS A 287 -12.23 7.70 14.10
N LYS A 288 -12.37 7.53 12.78
CA LYS A 288 -12.57 6.21 12.16
C LYS A 288 -11.32 5.34 12.37
N TYR A 289 -10.13 5.87 12.07
CA TYR A 289 -8.89 5.11 12.22
C TYR A 289 -8.63 4.70 13.67
N TRP A 290 -8.87 5.58 14.64
CA TRP A 290 -8.69 5.26 16.06
C TRP A 290 -9.49 4.03 16.52
N ASN A 291 -10.71 3.88 15.99
CA ASN A 291 -11.59 2.77 16.35
C ASN A 291 -11.29 1.48 15.58
N VAL A 292 -10.59 1.55 14.44
CA VAL A 292 -10.31 0.40 13.57
C VAL A 292 -8.89 -0.13 13.80
N ASP A 293 -7.87 0.71 13.58
CA ASP A 293 -6.47 0.33 13.77
C ASP A 293 -5.65 1.52 14.29
N LYS A 294 -5.07 1.35 15.49
CA LYS A 294 -4.22 2.35 16.14
C LYS A 294 -2.95 2.65 15.35
N ILE A 295 -2.48 1.70 14.54
CA ILE A 295 -1.28 1.90 13.72
C ILE A 295 -1.57 2.84 12.55
N ASP A 296 -2.69 2.64 11.84
CA ASP A 296 -3.10 3.52 10.75
C ASP A 296 -3.40 4.93 11.24
N TRP A 297 -3.99 5.04 12.44
CA TRP A 297 -4.14 6.32 13.14
C TRP A 297 -2.77 6.98 13.39
N GLY A 298 -1.79 6.23 13.88
CA GLY A 298 -0.43 6.72 14.12
C GLY A 298 0.29 7.16 12.84
N ILE A 299 0.13 6.41 11.74
CA ILE A 299 0.67 6.78 10.42
C ILE A 299 0.05 8.09 9.95
N TRP A 300 -1.27 8.24 10.09
CA TRP A 300 -1.97 9.46 9.70
C TRP A 300 -1.45 10.68 10.47
N VAL A 301 -1.41 10.59 11.80
CA VAL A 301 -0.99 11.70 12.68
C VAL A 301 0.47 12.08 12.42
N SER A 302 1.37 11.10 12.37
CA SER A 302 2.79 11.34 12.14
C SER A 302 3.06 11.97 10.77
N THR A 303 2.39 11.47 9.72
CA THR A 303 2.50 12.02 8.35
C THR A 303 1.97 13.45 8.29
N TYR A 304 0.83 13.73 8.94
CA TYR A 304 0.24 15.06 8.98
C TYR A 304 1.15 16.07 9.70
N ILE A 305 1.69 15.71 10.86
CA ILE A 305 2.62 16.55 11.62
C ILE A 305 3.88 16.84 10.80
N PHE A 306 4.49 15.81 10.19
CA PHE A 306 5.69 15.99 9.37
C PHE A 306 5.41 16.87 8.15
N THR A 307 4.23 16.73 7.56
CA THR A 307 3.77 17.59 6.46
C THR A 307 3.67 19.05 6.88
N ILE A 308 3.03 19.36 8.02
CA ILE A 308 2.93 20.73 8.56
C ILE A 308 4.31 21.30 8.87
N CYS A 309 5.14 20.53 9.59
CA CYS A 309 6.41 21.01 10.11
C CYS A 309 7.44 21.25 9.01
N PHE A 310 7.34 20.59 7.86
CA PHE A 310 8.27 20.79 6.76
C PHE A 310 7.51 21.29 5.54
N ALA A 311 7.23 20.40 4.61
CA ALA A 311 6.46 20.68 3.41
C ALA A 311 5.73 19.42 2.99
N ALA A 312 4.71 19.59 2.16
CA ALA A 312 3.96 18.51 1.51
C ALA A 312 4.85 17.37 0.99
N ASN A 313 5.84 17.70 0.16
CA ASN A 313 6.74 16.74 -0.49
C ASN A 313 7.54 15.91 0.53
N VAL A 314 7.98 16.52 1.62
CA VAL A 314 8.73 15.87 2.70
C VAL A 314 7.80 14.98 3.54
N GLY A 315 6.57 15.45 3.79
CA GLY A 315 5.52 14.67 4.44
C GLY A 315 5.15 13.38 3.69
N LEU A 316 4.99 13.46 2.37
CA LEU A 316 4.71 12.29 1.54
C LEU A 316 5.83 11.25 1.62
N LEU A 317 7.08 11.68 1.50
CA LEU A 317 8.23 10.78 1.58
C LEU A 317 8.26 10.06 2.94
N PHE A 318 8.08 10.82 4.03
CA PHE A 318 8.00 10.26 5.38
C PHE A 318 6.85 9.24 5.51
N GLY A 319 5.65 9.58 5.04
CA GLY A 319 4.48 8.69 5.13
C GLY A 319 4.67 7.36 4.39
N VAL A 320 5.27 7.39 3.20
CA VAL A 320 5.63 6.19 2.44
C VAL A 320 6.66 5.34 3.18
N VAL A 321 7.74 5.95 3.67
CA VAL A 321 8.79 5.25 4.43
C VAL A 321 8.22 4.63 5.70
N CYS A 322 7.37 5.37 6.44
CA CYS A 322 6.70 4.87 7.63
C CYS A 322 5.78 3.70 7.34
N THR A 323 5.01 3.75 6.24
CA THR A 323 4.15 2.63 5.83
C THR A 323 4.97 1.39 5.50
N ILE A 324 6.05 1.54 4.74
CA ILE A 324 6.96 0.43 4.42
C ILE A 324 7.55 -0.16 5.71
N ALA A 325 8.04 0.69 6.63
CA ALA A 325 8.60 0.25 7.91
C ALA A 325 7.56 -0.48 8.77
N VAL A 326 6.31 0.00 8.80
CA VAL A 326 5.21 -0.65 9.54
C VAL A 326 4.86 -2.00 8.92
N VAL A 327 4.76 -2.10 7.59
CA VAL A 327 4.50 -3.36 6.90
C VAL A 327 5.60 -4.37 7.24
N ILE A 328 6.87 -3.96 7.14
CA ILE A 328 8.03 -4.79 7.49
C ILE A 328 8.01 -5.20 8.97
N GLY A 329 7.60 -4.30 9.88
CA GLY A 329 7.54 -4.58 11.32
C GLY A 329 6.35 -5.45 11.75
N ARG A 330 5.23 -5.40 11.02
CA ARG A 330 4.01 -6.18 11.30
C ARG A 330 4.07 -7.57 10.72
N PHE A 331 4.66 -7.73 9.53
CA PHE A 331 4.69 -9.00 8.82
C PHE A 331 5.26 -10.16 9.66
N PRO A 332 6.39 -10.02 10.39
CA PRO A 332 6.91 -11.08 11.25
C PRO A 332 6.08 -11.28 12.52
N ARG A 333 5.32 -10.27 12.95
CA ARG A 333 4.56 -10.32 14.21
C ARG A 333 3.20 -10.99 14.05
N ALA A 334 2.70 -11.14 12.84
CA ALA A 334 1.48 -11.90 12.55
C ALA A 334 1.63 -13.36 13.04
N LYS A 335 0.65 -13.86 13.81
CA LYS A 335 0.62 -15.27 14.25
C LYS A 335 0.61 -16.15 13.01
N THR A 336 1.69 -16.91 12.80
CA THR A 336 1.90 -17.72 11.58
C THR A 336 1.53 -19.18 11.76
N LEU A 337 1.50 -19.64 13.01
CA LEU A 337 1.17 -21.00 13.37
C LEU A 337 -0.20 -21.03 14.07
N SER A 338 -1.08 -21.89 13.57
CA SER A 338 -2.27 -22.32 14.30
C SER A 338 -2.11 -23.80 14.57
N ILE A 339 -2.00 -24.15 15.86
CA ILE A 339 -2.04 -25.54 16.28
C ILE A 339 -3.51 -25.97 16.25
N LYS A 340 -3.85 -26.90 15.36
CA LYS A 340 -5.13 -27.61 15.42
C LYS A 340 -4.91 -28.88 16.22
N ASN A 341 -5.23 -28.85 17.51
CA ASN A 341 -5.35 -30.08 18.28
C ASN A 341 -6.65 -30.77 17.86
N MET A 342 -6.54 -31.92 17.19
CA MET A 342 -7.70 -32.75 16.90
C MET A 342 -8.02 -33.59 18.14
N LYS A 343 -8.60 -32.96 19.17
CA LYS A 343 -9.54 -33.64 20.06
C LYS A 343 -10.93 -33.21 19.57
N GLU A 344 -11.78 -34.17 19.22
CA GLU A 344 -13.19 -34.01 18.80
C GLU A 344 -13.48 -33.43 17.40
N ILE A 345 -13.03 -34.09 16.34
CA ILE A 345 -13.92 -34.23 15.16
C ILE A 345 -13.98 -35.71 14.86
N GLU A 346 -15.02 -36.34 15.39
CA GLU A 346 -15.40 -37.73 15.18
C GLU A 346 -15.27 -38.08 13.70
N PHE A 347 -14.29 -38.92 13.38
CA PHE A 347 -14.41 -39.85 12.28
C PHE A 347 -15.54 -40.80 12.67
N LYS A 348 -16.78 -40.45 12.32
CA LYS A 348 -17.95 -41.33 12.46
C LYS A 348 -17.87 -42.41 11.37
N VAL A 349 -16.87 -43.27 11.49
CA VAL A 349 -16.88 -44.64 10.97
C VAL A 349 -16.40 -45.51 12.12
N LYS A 350 -17.30 -45.71 13.09
CA LYS A 350 -17.23 -46.87 13.98
C LYS A 350 -17.62 -48.08 13.14
N THR A 351 -16.64 -48.79 12.60
CA THR A 351 -16.74 -50.25 12.60
C THR A 351 -16.27 -50.70 13.98
N GLU A 352 -17.13 -51.46 14.64
CA GLU A 352 -16.89 -52.10 15.94
C GLU A 352 -15.62 -52.95 15.92
N THR A 353 -15.05 -53.12 17.12
CA THR A 353 -13.92 -53.99 17.50
C THR A 353 -12.55 -53.60 16.93
N ASP A 354 -11.78 -52.79 17.66
CA ASP A 354 -10.67 -53.32 18.47
C ASP A 354 -10.02 -52.23 19.34
N ASP A 355 -9.50 -52.68 20.47
CA ASP A 355 -8.76 -51.93 21.48
C ASP A 355 -7.31 -51.79 20.99
N GLU A 356 -6.99 -50.70 20.26
CA GLU A 356 -5.61 -50.41 19.86
C GLU A 356 -5.22 -48.97 20.18
N THR A 357 -4.07 -48.84 20.87
CA THR A 357 -3.34 -47.63 21.20
C THR A 357 -3.36 -46.61 20.05
N THR A 358 -4.13 -45.52 20.21
CA THR A 358 -4.20 -44.44 19.22
C THR A 358 -2.83 -43.80 19.02
N PRO A 359 -2.32 -43.66 17.79
CA PRO A 359 -1.04 -43.02 17.53
C PRO A 359 -1.07 -41.55 17.96
N GLN A 360 -0.04 -41.09 18.67
CA GLN A 360 0.15 -39.67 18.98
C GLN A 360 0.52 -38.89 17.69
N VAL A 361 -0.47 -38.62 16.85
CA VAL A 361 -0.32 -37.79 15.64
C VAL A 361 -0.65 -36.35 16.00
N LYS A 362 0.29 -35.43 15.78
CA LYS A 362 0.07 -33.98 15.94
C LYS A 362 -0.01 -33.29 14.60
N ILE A 363 -0.97 -32.39 14.44
CA ILE A 363 -1.19 -31.64 13.21
C ILE A 363 -0.92 -30.17 13.48
N ILE A 364 0.03 -29.58 12.74
CA ILE A 364 0.36 -28.16 12.81
C ILE A 364 -0.01 -27.53 11.46
N SER A 365 -0.90 -26.53 11.49
CA SER A 365 -1.35 -25.84 10.29
C SER A 365 -0.57 -24.53 10.11
N ILE A 366 -0.01 -24.37 8.91
CA ILE A 366 0.77 -23.20 8.49
C ILE A 366 -0.19 -22.23 7.78
N ASN A 367 -0.45 -21.09 8.40
CA ASN A 367 -1.53 -20.19 7.97
C ASN A 367 -1.07 -18.90 7.27
N ASN A 368 0.23 -18.58 7.29
CA ASN A 368 0.76 -17.41 6.58
C ASN A 368 1.82 -17.79 5.54
N PRO A 369 2.08 -16.90 4.56
CA PRO A 369 3.23 -17.00 3.68
C PRO A 369 4.53 -17.16 4.48
N LEU A 370 5.47 -17.95 3.97
CA LEU A 370 6.77 -18.18 4.61
C LEU A 370 7.87 -17.51 3.80
N VAL A 371 8.28 -16.33 4.26
CA VAL A 371 9.28 -15.50 3.58
C VAL A 371 10.39 -15.09 4.56
N PHE A 372 11.49 -14.57 4.03
CA PHE A 372 12.64 -14.07 4.78
C PHE A 372 12.27 -13.21 5.99
N LEU A 373 11.20 -12.41 5.89
CA LEU A 373 10.74 -11.54 6.97
C LEU A 373 10.26 -12.29 8.21
N ASN A 374 9.54 -13.41 8.06
CA ASN A 374 8.92 -14.13 9.19
C ASN A 374 9.56 -15.51 9.46
N VAL A 375 10.40 -16.02 8.57
CA VAL A 375 10.96 -17.39 8.64
C VAL A 375 11.68 -17.68 9.96
N LYS A 376 12.47 -16.72 10.49
CA LYS A 376 13.22 -16.91 11.75
C LYS A 376 12.28 -17.10 12.93
N LYS A 377 11.24 -16.27 13.01
CA LYS A 377 10.25 -16.37 14.08
C LYS A 377 9.43 -17.65 13.96
N PHE A 378 9.02 -17.97 12.74
CA PHE A 378 8.30 -19.22 12.46
C PHE A 378 9.11 -20.45 12.86
N HIS A 379 10.41 -20.49 12.55
CA HIS A 379 11.31 -21.56 12.96
C HIS A 379 11.37 -21.70 14.48
N THR A 380 11.55 -20.61 15.22
CA THR A 380 11.55 -20.63 16.70
C THR A 380 10.21 -21.09 17.26
N ASP A 381 9.09 -20.56 16.75
CA ASP A 381 7.74 -20.92 17.20
C ASP A 381 7.43 -22.41 16.92
N LEU A 382 7.84 -22.92 15.75
CA LEU A 382 7.66 -24.32 15.36
C LEU A 382 8.53 -25.24 16.21
N LYS A 383 9.81 -24.91 16.41
CA LYS A 383 10.74 -25.69 17.24
C LYS A 383 10.30 -25.74 18.70
N ASN A 384 9.86 -24.61 19.26
CA ASN A 384 9.30 -24.57 20.62
C ASN A 384 8.02 -25.40 20.73
N THR A 385 7.17 -25.38 19.70
CA THR A 385 5.95 -26.20 19.65
C THR A 385 6.29 -27.68 19.63
N ILE A 386 7.21 -28.11 18.75
CA ILE A 386 7.68 -29.49 18.67
C ILE A 386 8.29 -29.95 19.99
N GLN A 387 9.13 -29.12 20.63
CA GLN A 387 9.77 -29.46 21.91
C GLN A 387 8.80 -29.56 23.08
N ARG A 388 7.80 -28.67 23.16
CA ARG A 388 6.77 -28.71 24.20
C ARG A 388 5.91 -29.97 24.09
N GLU A 389 5.72 -30.43 22.87
CA GLU A 389 4.81 -31.51 22.53
C GLU A 389 5.51 -32.87 22.44
N ASN A 390 6.84 -32.92 22.61
CA ASN A 390 7.63 -34.15 22.58
C ASN A 390 7.39 -34.92 23.91
N PRO A 391 6.88 -36.17 23.86
CA PRO A 391 6.53 -36.94 25.06
C PRO A 391 7.72 -37.20 26.00
N SER A 392 8.96 -37.08 25.53
CA SER A 392 10.17 -37.22 26.35
C SER A 392 10.43 -36.08 27.35
N ASN A 393 9.68 -34.97 27.27
CA ASN A 393 9.85 -33.79 28.12
C ASN A 393 8.82 -33.66 29.25
N HIS A 394 7.91 -34.62 29.43
CA HIS A 394 7.06 -34.65 30.63
C HIS A 394 7.93 -35.04 31.83
N PRO A 395 8.08 -34.20 32.87
CA PRO A 395 8.91 -34.54 34.02
C PRO A 395 8.35 -35.77 34.74
N LEU A 396 9.28 -36.61 35.16
CA LEU A 396 9.12 -37.70 36.13
C LEU A 396 8.57 -37.18 37.47
N ASP A 397 7.28 -36.85 37.57
CA ASP A 397 6.65 -36.53 38.87
C ASP A 397 5.94 -37.72 39.51
N ASP A 398 5.76 -38.85 38.81
CA ASP A 398 5.09 -40.05 39.35
C ASP A 398 6.03 -41.21 39.76
N ILE A 399 7.35 -41.09 39.57
CA ILE A 399 8.30 -42.13 40.01
C ILE A 399 8.65 -42.05 41.51
N SER A 400 8.39 -40.92 42.19
CA SER A 400 8.65 -40.80 43.63
C SER A 400 7.64 -41.53 44.53
N LYS A 401 6.47 -41.93 44.01
CA LYS A 401 5.47 -42.71 44.76
C LYS A 401 5.61 -44.23 44.60
N CYS A 402 6.35 -44.70 43.60
CA CYS A 402 6.53 -46.12 43.38
C CYS A 402 7.78 -46.66 44.10
N GLU A 403 8.89 -45.92 44.13
CA GLU A 403 10.11 -46.33 44.85
C GLU A 403 9.89 -46.49 46.37
N GLN A 404 8.95 -45.74 46.95
CA GLN A 404 8.64 -45.84 48.38
C GLN A 404 7.80 -47.08 48.73
N ASN A 405 7.01 -47.59 47.78
CA ASN A 405 6.24 -48.82 47.94
C ASN A 405 7.05 -50.08 47.60
N THR A 406 8.11 -49.97 46.79
CA THR A 406 9.01 -51.09 46.48
C THR A 406 10.01 -51.35 47.61
N LEU A 407 10.46 -50.31 48.33
CA LEU A 407 11.33 -50.47 49.51
C LEU A 407 10.60 -51.01 50.77
N LEU A 408 9.28 -50.91 50.82
CA LEU A 408 8.46 -51.49 51.90
C LEU A 408 8.08 -52.97 51.64
N ASN A 409 8.11 -53.41 50.38
CA ASN A 409 7.76 -54.79 50.01
C ASN A 409 8.97 -55.73 49.86
N SER A 410 10.21 -55.21 49.89
CA SER A 410 11.44 -56.00 49.78
C SER A 410 11.93 -56.63 51.09
N LEU A 411 11.15 -56.59 52.17
CA LEU A 411 11.43 -57.27 53.44
C LEU A 411 10.63 -58.55 53.66
N SER A 412 9.91 -59.06 52.65
CA SER A 412 9.19 -60.33 52.75
C SER A 412 9.46 -61.24 51.55
N ASN A 413 10.14 -62.34 51.87
CA ASN A 413 10.26 -63.59 51.12
C ASN A 413 11.07 -63.60 49.82
N GLY A 414 12.19 -64.33 49.87
CA GLY A 414 13.02 -64.66 48.74
C GLY A 414 12.49 -65.82 47.91
N SER A 415 12.88 -65.82 46.63
CA SER A 415 13.35 -66.97 45.86
C SER A 415 13.84 -66.41 44.52
N TYR A 416 15.05 -66.77 44.14
CA TYR A 416 15.61 -66.48 42.82
C TYR A 416 14.77 -67.18 41.74
N ASN A 417 14.53 -66.47 40.63
CA ASN A 417 14.49 -67.02 39.28
C ASN A 417 14.74 -65.88 38.28
N GLU A 418 15.69 -66.10 37.38
CA GLU A 418 16.03 -65.24 36.23
C GLU A 418 14.92 -65.33 35.17
N GLU A 419 14.34 -64.19 34.77
CA GLU A 419 13.70 -64.03 33.46
C GLU A 419 14.06 -62.67 32.85
N ALA A 420 14.35 -62.71 31.55
CA ALA A 420 14.99 -61.67 30.77
C ALA A 420 14.22 -60.34 30.73
N SER A 421 14.95 -59.23 30.86
CA SER A 421 14.45 -57.88 30.61
C SER A 421 14.09 -57.67 29.14
N GLN A 422 12.80 -57.44 28.85
CA GLN A 422 12.34 -56.89 27.58
C GLN A 422 12.79 -55.42 27.44
N PRO A 423 13.23 -54.95 26.26
CA PRO A 423 13.59 -53.55 26.05
C PRO A 423 12.33 -52.69 25.89
N CYS A 424 12.28 -51.54 26.58
CA CYS A 424 11.23 -50.53 26.46
C CYS A 424 11.02 -50.08 25.00
N LEU A 425 9.84 -50.34 24.43
CA LEU A 425 9.40 -49.81 23.15
C LEU A 425 9.30 -48.27 23.24
N THR A 426 10.16 -47.57 22.49
CA THR A 426 10.07 -46.11 22.32
C THR A 426 8.90 -45.83 21.39
N GLU A 427 7.79 -45.32 21.92
CA GLU A 427 6.63 -44.95 21.10
C GLU A 427 7.01 -43.86 20.09
N LYS A 428 6.93 -44.20 18.80
CA LYS A 428 7.22 -43.29 17.69
C LYS A 428 6.05 -42.32 17.52
N TRP A 429 6.31 -41.01 17.65
CA TRP A 429 5.32 -39.96 17.41
C TRP A 429 5.44 -39.42 15.97
N SER A 430 4.30 -39.01 15.40
CA SER A 430 4.21 -38.54 14.01
C SER A 430 3.68 -37.11 13.94
N LEU A 431 4.28 -36.29 13.07
CA LEU A 431 3.93 -34.89 12.86
C LEU A 431 3.37 -34.68 11.46
N VAL A 432 2.20 -34.05 11.35
CA VAL A 432 1.62 -33.65 10.07
C VAL A 432 1.65 -32.13 9.97
N LEU A 433 2.34 -31.60 8.96
CA LEU A 433 2.36 -30.18 8.62
C LEU A 433 1.32 -29.91 7.54
N ASP A 434 0.22 -29.25 7.92
CA ASP A 434 -0.81 -28.79 6.99
C ASP A 434 -0.37 -27.47 6.33
N CYS A 435 -0.01 -27.53 5.05
CA CYS A 435 0.51 -26.41 4.27
C CYS A 435 -0.59 -25.66 3.49
N SER A 436 -1.88 -25.90 3.79
CA SER A 436 -2.99 -25.27 3.05
C SER A 436 -2.96 -23.74 3.07
N GLY A 437 -2.47 -23.11 4.14
CA GLY A 437 -2.33 -21.66 4.22
C GLY A 437 -1.03 -21.09 3.63
N LEU A 438 -0.12 -21.94 3.15
CA LEU A 438 1.15 -21.51 2.54
C LEU A 438 0.94 -21.07 1.08
N THR A 439 0.34 -19.90 0.91
CA THR A 439 0.03 -19.32 -0.40
C THR A 439 1.27 -18.80 -1.15
N PHE A 440 2.27 -18.33 -0.41
CA PHE A 440 3.50 -17.78 -0.98
C PHE A 440 4.71 -18.15 -0.11
N PHE A 441 5.84 -18.40 -0.75
CA PHE A 441 7.09 -18.73 -0.08
C PHE A 441 8.30 -18.24 -0.89
N ASP A 442 9.41 -18.00 -0.20
CA ASP A 442 10.69 -17.69 -0.82
C ASP A 442 11.75 -18.77 -0.55
N TYR A 443 12.96 -18.54 -1.05
CA TYR A 443 14.09 -19.46 -0.83
C TYR A 443 14.36 -19.71 0.67
N SER A 444 14.28 -18.66 1.49
CA SER A 444 14.54 -18.78 2.94
C SER A 444 13.48 -19.65 3.61
N GLY A 445 12.20 -19.50 3.21
CA GLY A 445 11.11 -20.34 3.68
C GLY A 445 11.27 -21.81 3.31
N VAL A 446 11.62 -22.10 2.06
CA VAL A 446 11.87 -23.49 1.61
C VAL A 446 13.06 -24.10 2.35
N SER A 447 14.16 -23.36 2.47
CA SER A 447 15.35 -23.80 3.21
C SER A 447 15.00 -24.19 4.64
N MET A 448 14.23 -23.36 5.34
CA MET A 448 13.83 -23.60 6.72
C MET A 448 12.88 -24.79 6.87
N LEU A 449 11.94 -25.01 5.94
CA LEU A 449 11.06 -26.17 5.97
C LEU A 449 11.85 -27.47 5.80
N VAL A 450 12.85 -27.48 4.91
CA VAL A 450 13.73 -28.63 4.74
C VAL A 450 14.61 -28.84 5.98
N GLU A 451 15.15 -27.78 6.57
CA GLU A 451 15.92 -27.85 7.82
C GLU A 451 15.10 -28.43 8.98
N VAL A 452 13.84 -28.01 9.15
CA VAL A 452 12.95 -28.60 10.18
C VAL A 452 12.60 -30.04 9.86
N TYR A 453 12.40 -30.38 8.58
CA TYR A 453 12.18 -31.76 8.19
C TYR A 453 13.39 -32.65 8.55
N THR A 454 14.62 -32.18 8.29
CA THR A 454 15.84 -32.91 8.67
C THR A 454 16.03 -32.99 10.19
N ASP A 455 15.84 -31.88 10.92
CA ASP A 455 15.90 -31.85 12.39
C ASP A 455 14.92 -32.86 13.02
N CYS A 456 13.69 -32.93 12.50
CA CYS A 456 12.68 -33.85 13.00
C CYS A 456 13.02 -35.32 12.67
N LYS A 457 13.60 -35.57 11.50
CA LYS A 457 14.06 -36.91 11.10
C LYS A 457 15.19 -37.39 12.00
N ASP A 458 16.12 -36.51 12.37
CA ASP A 458 17.20 -36.79 13.31
C ASP A 458 16.68 -37.08 14.73
N MET A 459 15.53 -36.47 15.10
CA MET A 459 14.79 -36.76 16.34
C MET A 459 13.90 -38.03 16.26
N ASN A 460 14.01 -38.82 15.19
CA ASN A 460 13.22 -40.04 14.91
C ASN A 460 11.70 -39.80 14.84
N VAL A 461 11.29 -38.61 14.44
CA VAL A 461 9.89 -38.19 14.24
C VAL A 461 9.51 -38.40 12.79
N ASP A 462 8.38 -39.06 12.53
CA ASP A 462 7.88 -39.19 11.16
C ASP A 462 7.10 -37.93 10.77
N VAL A 463 7.63 -37.16 9.80
CA VAL A 463 7.03 -35.89 9.35
C VAL A 463 6.37 -36.07 7.99
N SER A 464 5.07 -35.75 7.91
CA SER A 464 4.27 -35.76 6.69
C SER A 464 3.80 -34.34 6.36
N LEU A 465 3.91 -33.93 5.09
CA LEU A 465 3.46 -32.63 4.59
C LEU A 465 2.16 -32.80 3.80
N ALA A 466 1.08 -32.15 4.24
CA ALA A 466 -0.24 -32.23 3.64
C ALA A 466 -0.63 -30.91 2.94
N ASN A 467 -1.55 -30.97 1.96
CA ASN A 467 -2.07 -29.80 1.23
C ASN A 467 -0.98 -28.92 0.59
N CYS A 468 0.09 -29.54 0.08
CA CYS A 468 1.20 -28.80 -0.54
C CYS A 468 0.87 -28.40 -1.99
N THR A 469 1.22 -27.18 -2.38
CA THR A 469 1.14 -26.76 -3.79
C THR A 469 2.22 -27.42 -4.63
N ASP A 470 1.96 -27.67 -5.92
CA ASP A 470 2.95 -28.26 -6.85
C ASP A 470 4.28 -27.50 -6.88
N SER A 471 4.20 -26.17 -6.76
CA SER A 471 5.37 -25.29 -6.71
C SER A 471 6.21 -25.54 -5.47
N LEU A 472 5.58 -25.74 -4.31
CA LEU A 472 6.25 -26.04 -3.05
C LEU A 472 6.93 -27.42 -3.12
N ILE A 473 6.22 -28.43 -3.63
CA ILE A 473 6.76 -29.78 -3.78
C ILE A 473 8.01 -29.76 -4.66
N LYS A 474 7.96 -29.08 -5.81
CA LYS A 474 9.12 -28.91 -6.71
C LYS A 474 10.27 -28.20 -6.02
N ALA A 475 10.01 -27.13 -5.28
CA ALA A 475 11.04 -26.36 -4.59
C ALA A 475 11.73 -27.17 -3.48
N MET A 476 10.95 -27.90 -2.66
CA MET A 476 11.50 -28.74 -1.59
C MET A 476 12.29 -29.93 -2.14
N LYS A 477 11.79 -30.60 -3.19
CA LYS A 477 12.53 -31.70 -3.85
C LYS A 477 13.86 -31.24 -4.43
N TYR A 478 13.86 -30.08 -5.11
CA TYR A 478 15.08 -29.51 -5.68
C TYR A 478 16.10 -29.10 -4.60
N TYR A 479 15.64 -28.55 -3.48
CA TYR A 479 16.52 -28.08 -2.41
C TYR A 479 17.06 -29.21 -1.53
N GLY A 480 16.18 -30.08 -1.02
CA GLY A 480 16.50 -31.07 0.01
C GLY A 480 16.86 -32.46 -0.51
N ASN A 481 16.82 -32.69 -1.83
CA ASN A 481 16.98 -34.01 -2.45
C ASN A 481 16.09 -35.08 -1.76
N LEU A 482 14.84 -34.71 -1.51
CA LEU A 482 13.85 -35.46 -0.71
C LEU A 482 13.26 -36.67 -1.45
N ASP A 483 14.07 -37.38 -2.24
CA ASP A 483 13.69 -38.64 -2.86
C ASP A 483 13.87 -39.77 -1.84
N SER A 484 12.94 -39.85 -0.88
CA SER A 484 12.91 -40.91 0.13
C SER A 484 11.97 -42.05 -0.28
N GLU A 485 12.25 -43.27 0.19
CA GLU A 485 11.42 -44.47 -0.06
C GLU A 485 9.97 -44.34 0.45
N ARG A 486 9.69 -43.38 1.36
CA ARG A 486 8.35 -43.12 1.90
C ARG A 486 7.74 -41.85 1.29
N PRO A 487 6.42 -41.83 1.00
CA PRO A 487 5.75 -40.63 0.52
C PRO A 487 5.74 -39.56 1.62
N ILE A 488 6.38 -38.42 1.33
CA ILE A 488 6.47 -37.26 2.24
C ILE A 488 5.29 -36.29 2.04
N PHE A 489 4.78 -36.22 0.81
CA PHE A 489 3.77 -35.24 0.40
C PHE A 489 2.41 -35.91 0.18
N PHE A 490 1.35 -35.32 0.76
CA PHE A 490 -0.01 -35.82 0.69
C PHE A 490 -0.97 -34.74 0.19
N GLU A 491 -1.97 -35.14 -0.60
CA GLU A 491 -3.00 -34.24 -1.13
C GLU A 491 -3.90 -33.66 -0.03
N SER A 492 -4.11 -34.42 1.06
CA SER A 492 -4.92 -34.00 2.19
C SER A 492 -4.34 -34.47 3.52
N VAL A 493 -4.76 -33.83 4.61
CA VAL A 493 -4.42 -34.25 5.98
C VAL A 493 -4.95 -35.65 6.28
N SER A 494 -6.14 -36.00 5.78
CA SER A 494 -6.71 -37.34 5.94
C SER A 494 -5.88 -38.42 5.26
N ALA A 495 -5.37 -38.15 4.05
CA ALA A 495 -4.48 -39.07 3.32
C ALA A 495 -3.15 -39.30 4.04
N ALA A 496 -2.60 -38.25 4.66
CA ALA A 496 -1.40 -38.35 5.49
C ALA A 496 -1.64 -39.24 6.71
N ILE A 497 -2.76 -39.04 7.42
CA ILE A 497 -3.12 -39.85 8.60
C ILE A 497 -3.34 -41.31 8.23
N SER A 498 -4.05 -41.60 7.12
CA SER A 498 -4.27 -42.98 6.69
C SER A 498 -2.97 -43.71 6.39
N ASN A 499 -1.98 -43.02 5.79
CA ASN A 499 -0.68 -43.61 5.51
C ASN A 499 0.14 -43.86 6.79
N ILE A 500 0.03 -42.97 7.79
CA ILE A 500 0.65 -43.17 9.10
C ILE A 500 0.05 -44.39 9.81
N SER A 501 -1.28 -44.58 9.74
CA SER A 501 -1.92 -45.78 10.31
C SER A 501 -1.56 -47.06 9.58
N SER A 502 -1.45 -47.05 8.24
CA SER A 502 -1.12 -48.25 7.45
C SER A 502 0.32 -48.73 7.67
N ASN A 503 1.28 -47.81 7.86
CA ASN A 503 2.69 -48.15 8.09
C ASN A 503 2.99 -48.78 9.47
N LYS A 504 2.00 -48.89 10.37
CA LYS A 504 2.14 -49.61 11.64
C LYS A 504 1.74 -51.08 11.56
N VAL A 505 0.96 -51.48 10.54
CA VAL A 505 0.40 -52.85 10.42
C VAL A 505 1.32 -53.79 9.63
N SER A 506 2.39 -53.25 9.02
CA SER A 506 3.47 -53.99 8.34
C SER A 506 4.74 -54.02 9.19
#